data_AF-A0A847EKL9-F1
#
_entry.id   AF-A0A847EKL9-F1
#
_cell.length_a   1.000
_cell.length_b   1.000
_cell.length_c   1.000
_cell.angle_alpha   90.00
_cell.angle_beta   90.00
_cell.angle_gamma   90.00
#
_symmetry.space_group_name_H-M   'P 1'
#
loop_
_entity.id
_entity.type
_entity.pdbx_description
1 polymer ?
#
loop_
_entity_poly.entity_id
_entity_poly.type
_entity_poly.pdbx_seq_one_letter_code
_entity_poly.pdbx_strand_id
1 'polypeptide(L)'
;MIQTVQHYLTLLKKELAGCDRATIQDALANTEEHLNTALENAAADGSISKSEALAQVIEEYGTPEEVARGYREIEYRVTPALAIASDTAMEPDKAESVEKGPLLNRIFGVYADSRTWGSILYLLFSMATGIIYFTWVVTGLSLSAGLLVLIVGLPIAGLFILSVRGIGLVEGLIVEALLGIRMPRRQAYQQRNLGWW
;
A
#
# COMPACT_ATOMS: atom_id res chain seq x y z
N MET A 1 26.56 -15.47 -0.21
CA MET A 1 26.80 -14.08 -0.66
C MET A 1 25.64 -13.64 -1.54
N ILE A 2 25.21 -12.39 -1.41
CA ILE A 2 24.11 -11.83 -2.18
C ILE A 2 24.67 -11.40 -3.55
N GLN A 3 24.22 -12.04 -4.62
CA GLN A 3 24.75 -11.81 -5.97
C GLN A 3 23.83 -10.95 -6.84
N THR A 4 22.56 -10.79 -6.46
CA THR A 4 21.56 -10.04 -7.20
C THR A 4 20.65 -9.27 -6.25
N VAL A 5 20.10 -8.15 -6.73
CA VAL A 5 19.10 -7.36 -6.00
C VAL A 5 17.88 -8.22 -5.62
N GLN A 6 17.41 -9.08 -6.54
CA GLN A 6 16.27 -9.96 -6.27
C GLN A 6 16.55 -10.98 -5.15
N HIS A 7 17.78 -11.48 -5.05
CA HIS A 7 18.17 -12.34 -3.94
C HIS A 7 18.16 -11.57 -2.61
N TYR A 8 18.63 -10.31 -2.59
CA TYR A 8 18.52 -9.44 -1.41
C TYR A 8 17.07 -9.25 -0.99
N LEU A 9 16.19 -8.88 -1.92
CA LEU A 9 14.77 -8.62 -1.64
C LEU A 9 14.03 -9.86 -1.14
N THR A 10 14.39 -11.05 -1.64
CA THR A 10 13.82 -12.31 -1.16
C THR A 10 14.19 -12.57 0.30
N LEU A 11 15.45 -12.32 0.68
CA LEU A 11 15.91 -12.43 2.06
C LEU A 11 15.25 -11.37 2.95
N LEU A 12 15.18 -10.12 2.50
CA LEU A 12 14.51 -9.03 3.22
C LEU A 12 13.03 -9.35 3.47
N LYS A 13 12.32 -9.88 2.46
CA LYS A 13 10.92 -10.30 2.60
C LYS A 13 10.77 -11.43 3.62
N LYS A 14 11.70 -12.38 3.66
CA LYS A 14 11.70 -13.47 4.63
C LYS A 14 11.92 -12.94 6.04
N GLU A 15 12.84 -11.99 6.22
CA GLU A 15 13.06 -11.34 7.50
C GLU A 15 11.82 -10.56 7.94
N LEU A 16 11.18 -9.80 7.06
CA LEU A 16 9.95 -9.05 7.39
C LEU A 16 8.69 -9.93 7.57
N ALA A 17 8.81 -11.26 7.61
CA ALA A 17 7.69 -12.14 7.89
C ALA A 17 7.10 -11.84 9.28
N GLY A 18 5.79 -11.55 9.33
CA GLY A 18 5.08 -11.18 10.56
C GLY A 18 4.84 -9.67 10.74
N CYS A 19 5.46 -8.82 9.91
CA CYS A 19 5.12 -7.40 9.83
C CYS A 19 3.81 -7.17 9.05
N ASP A 20 3.22 -5.99 9.26
CA ASP A 20 2.12 -5.46 8.45
C ASP A 20 2.48 -5.48 6.96
N ARG A 21 1.47 -5.75 6.14
CA ARG A 21 1.63 -5.91 4.69
C ARG A 21 2.11 -4.63 4.03
N ALA A 22 1.70 -3.45 4.51
CA ALA A 22 2.17 -2.18 3.97
C ALA A 22 3.63 -1.90 4.35
N THR A 23 4.04 -2.29 5.55
CA THR A 23 5.46 -2.21 5.96
C THR A 23 6.34 -3.09 5.07
N ILE A 24 5.93 -4.33 4.78
CA ILE A 24 6.66 -5.22 3.87
C ILE A 24 6.79 -4.59 2.47
N GLN A 25 5.68 -4.05 1.94
CA GLN A 25 5.67 -3.45 0.61
C GLN A 25 6.54 -2.18 0.54
N ASP A 26 6.41 -1.28 1.51
CA ASP A 26 7.20 -0.04 1.58
C ASP A 26 8.70 -0.38 1.69
N ALA A 27 9.06 -1.35 2.52
CA ALA A 27 10.46 -1.76 2.71
C ALA A 27 11.05 -2.33 1.42
N LEU A 28 10.36 -3.26 0.76
CA LEU A 28 10.83 -3.86 -0.50
C LEU A 28 10.99 -2.82 -1.60
N ALA A 29 10.02 -1.91 -1.76
CA ALA A 29 10.07 -0.87 -2.78
C ALA A 29 11.20 0.14 -2.54
N ASN A 30 11.38 0.59 -1.28
CA ASN A 30 12.45 1.51 -0.91
C ASN A 30 13.83 0.91 -1.17
N THR A 31 14.02 -0.34 -0.73
CA THR A 31 15.30 -1.02 -0.87
C THR A 31 15.60 -1.34 -2.34
N GLU A 32 14.61 -1.79 -3.11
CA GLU A 32 14.81 -2.04 -4.54
C GLU A 32 15.22 -0.77 -5.29
N GLU A 33 14.54 0.36 -5.05
CA GLU A 33 14.89 1.65 -5.66
C GLU A 33 16.31 2.06 -5.27
N HIS A 34 16.64 2.04 -3.98
CA HIS A 34 17.95 2.44 -3.49
C HIS A 34 19.08 1.59 -4.08
N LEU A 35 18.93 0.26 -4.06
CA LEU A 35 19.93 -0.66 -4.61
C LEU A 35 20.11 -0.47 -6.12
N ASN A 36 19.02 -0.29 -6.87
CA ASN A 36 19.11 -0.07 -8.31
C ASN A 36 19.77 1.28 -8.64
N THR A 37 19.37 2.36 -7.97
CA THR A 37 19.98 3.69 -8.18
C THR A 37 21.46 3.69 -7.82
N ALA A 38 21.84 3.06 -6.71
CA ALA A 38 23.24 2.95 -6.30
C ALA A 38 24.07 2.12 -7.30
N LEU A 39 23.51 1.03 -7.84
CA LEU A 39 24.15 0.23 -8.88
C LEU A 39 24.28 0.98 -10.21
N GLU A 40 23.29 1.78 -10.60
CA GLU A 40 23.35 2.63 -11.80
C GLU A 40 24.46 3.68 -11.66
N ASN A 41 24.60 4.29 -10.49
CA ASN A 41 25.68 5.24 -10.19
C ASN A 41 27.06 4.55 -10.21
N ALA A 42 27.20 3.38 -9.58
CA ALA A 42 28.46 2.63 -9.58
C ALA A 42 28.84 2.11 -10.98
N ALA A 43 27.86 1.81 -11.83
CA ALA A 43 28.09 1.42 -13.22
C ALA A 43 28.56 2.59 -14.10
N ALA A 44 28.15 3.83 -13.78
CA ALA A 44 28.61 5.03 -14.50
C ALA A 44 30.12 5.28 -14.31
N ASP A 45 30.67 4.90 -13.15
CA ASP A 45 32.10 4.99 -12.84
C ASP A 45 32.95 3.88 -13.49
N GLY A 46 32.31 2.91 -14.17
CA GLY A 46 32.93 2.03 -15.18
C GLY A 46 33.99 1.02 -14.73
N SER A 47 34.27 0.90 -13.42
CA SER A 47 35.47 0.21 -12.92
C SER A 47 35.21 -1.12 -12.18
N ILE A 48 33.96 -1.44 -11.85
CA ILE A 48 33.64 -2.55 -10.93
C ILE A 48 32.55 -3.49 -11.52
N SER A 49 32.68 -4.80 -11.27
CA SER A 49 31.64 -5.79 -11.63
C SER A 49 30.33 -5.53 -10.86
N LYS A 50 29.16 -5.75 -11.48
CA LYS A 50 27.84 -5.54 -10.83
C LYS A 50 27.70 -6.25 -9.48
N SER A 51 28.29 -7.42 -9.32
CA SER A 51 28.24 -8.19 -8.07
C SER A 51 29.09 -7.58 -6.95
N GLU A 52 30.19 -6.93 -7.32
CA GLU A 52 31.14 -6.30 -6.39
C GLU A 52 30.64 -4.90 -6.00
N ALA A 53 30.11 -4.15 -6.97
CA ALA A 53 29.37 -2.92 -6.70
C ALA A 53 28.17 -3.19 -5.77
N LEU A 54 27.43 -4.29 -5.97
CA LEU A 54 26.34 -4.67 -5.07
C LEU A 54 26.83 -4.97 -3.65
N ALA A 55 27.98 -5.64 -3.50
CA ALA A 55 28.54 -5.92 -2.18
C ALA A 55 28.90 -4.63 -1.43
N GLN A 56 29.51 -3.67 -2.12
CA GLN A 56 29.84 -2.35 -1.56
C GLN A 56 28.58 -1.57 -1.16
N VAL A 57 27.56 -1.57 -2.02
CA VAL A 57 26.28 -0.90 -1.72
C VAL A 57 25.58 -1.56 -0.53
N ILE A 58 25.65 -2.88 -0.39
CA ILE A 58 25.10 -3.59 0.78
C ILE A 58 25.86 -3.25 2.06
N GLU A 59 27.18 -3.05 1.97
CA GLU A 59 27.98 -2.61 3.12
C GLU A 59 27.59 -1.20 3.59
N GLU A 60 27.26 -0.29 2.67
CA GLU A 60 26.79 1.06 2.99
C GLU A 60 25.33 1.10 3.44
N TYR A 61 24.44 0.35 2.79
CA TYR A 61 22.99 0.38 3.05
C TYR A 61 22.57 -0.52 4.22
N GLY A 62 23.31 -1.60 4.48
CA GLY A 62 23.05 -2.57 5.54
C GLY A 62 22.54 -3.93 5.03
N THR A 63 22.67 -4.93 5.90
CA THR A 63 22.21 -6.30 5.61
C THR A 63 20.68 -6.41 5.63
N PRO A 64 20.08 -7.42 4.97
CA PRO A 64 18.63 -7.60 4.98
C PRO A 64 18.02 -7.68 6.38
N GLU A 65 18.76 -8.24 7.35
CA GLU A 65 18.31 -8.36 8.74
C GLU A 65 18.30 -7.00 9.46
N GLU A 66 19.36 -6.19 9.28
CA GLU A 66 19.46 -4.85 9.87
C GLU A 66 18.38 -3.92 9.31
N VAL A 67 18.16 -3.95 7.99
CA VAL A 67 17.09 -3.20 7.34
C VAL A 67 15.73 -3.64 7.85
N ALA A 68 15.47 -4.95 7.93
CA ALA A 68 14.22 -5.47 8.48
C ALA A 68 13.98 -5.03 9.93
N ARG A 69 15.02 -5.04 10.76
CA ARG A 69 14.96 -4.58 12.16
C ARG A 69 14.57 -3.11 12.26
N GLY A 70 15.15 -2.25 11.40
CA GLY A 70 14.79 -0.83 11.33
C GLY A 70 13.30 -0.62 11.00
N TYR A 71 12.77 -1.35 10.02
CA TYR A 71 11.34 -1.28 9.68
C TYR A 71 10.43 -1.81 10.79
N ARG A 72 10.80 -2.90 11.47
CA ARG A 72 10.05 -3.43 12.63
C ARG A 72 9.96 -2.41 13.78
N GLU A 73 11.03 -1.67 14.04
CA GLU A 73 11.01 -0.64 15.09
C GLU A 73 10.09 0.54 14.73
N ILE A 74 10.09 0.95 13.45
CA ILE A 74 9.22 2.03 12.96
C ILE A 74 7.75 1.61 13.01
N GLU A 75 7.44 0.36 12.65
CA GLU A 75 6.08 -0.19 12.64
C GLU A 75 5.39 -0.03 14.00
N TYR A 76 6.07 -0.38 15.09
CA TYR A 76 5.54 -0.25 16.46
C TYR A 76 5.10 1.18 16.81
N ARG A 77 5.68 2.19 16.18
CA ARG A 77 5.37 3.62 16.45
C ARG A 77 4.30 4.20 15.53
N VAL A 78 3.98 3.52 14.42
CA VAL A 78 3.14 4.08 13.33
C VAL A 78 1.82 3.33 13.19
N THR A 79 1.57 2.28 13.97
CA THR A 79 0.27 1.60 14.03
C THR A 79 -0.84 2.62 14.34
N PRO A 80 -1.80 2.85 13.43
CA PRO A 80 -2.89 3.79 13.65
C PRO A 80 -3.68 3.42 14.91
N ALA A 81 -4.08 4.41 15.71
CA ALA A 81 -4.82 4.16 16.96
C ALA A 81 -6.13 3.38 16.75
N LEU A 82 -6.73 3.45 15.54
CA LEU A 82 -7.90 2.68 15.14
C LEU A 82 -7.59 1.24 14.69
N ALA A 83 -6.34 0.91 14.33
CA ALA A 83 -5.92 -0.44 13.97
C ALA A 83 -6.07 -1.43 15.15
N ILE A 84 -5.97 -0.92 16.38
CA ILE A 84 -6.18 -1.71 17.62
C ILE A 84 -7.61 -2.27 17.67
N ALA A 85 -8.59 -1.59 17.05
CA ALA A 85 -9.97 -2.05 17.00
C ALA A 85 -10.21 -3.14 15.93
N SER A 86 -9.34 -3.24 14.92
CA SER A 86 -9.38 -4.25 13.85
C SER A 86 -8.44 -5.44 14.09
N ASP A 87 -7.36 -5.29 14.85
CA ASP A 87 -6.41 -6.39 15.13
C ASP A 87 -6.97 -7.47 16.05
N THR A 88 -8.07 -7.21 16.76
CA THR A 88 -8.85 -8.29 17.41
C THR A 88 -9.59 -9.17 16.40
N ALA A 89 -9.58 -8.85 15.10
CA ALA A 89 -10.31 -9.55 14.05
C ALA A 89 -9.45 -10.48 13.17
N MET A 90 -8.17 -10.70 13.49
CA MET A 90 -7.35 -11.69 12.77
C MET A 90 -6.49 -12.54 13.71
N GLU A 91 -7.12 -13.20 14.68
CA GLU A 91 -6.66 -14.53 15.09
C GLU A 91 -7.33 -15.56 14.15
N PRO A 92 -6.64 -16.07 13.10
CA PRO A 92 -7.20 -17.07 12.20
C PRO A 92 -7.56 -18.38 12.93
N ASP A 93 -7.04 -18.59 14.14
CA ASP A 93 -7.16 -19.84 14.91
C ASP A 93 -8.39 -19.92 15.84
N LYS A 94 -9.15 -18.82 16.02
CA LYS A 94 -10.31 -18.81 16.94
C LYS A 94 -11.68 -18.85 16.27
N ALA A 95 -11.73 -18.94 14.95
CA ALA A 95 -12.99 -19.06 14.21
C ALA A 95 -13.70 -20.41 14.40
N GLU A 96 -13.03 -21.43 14.97
CA GLU A 96 -13.54 -22.81 15.00
C GLU A 96 -14.37 -23.18 16.24
N SER A 97 -14.58 -22.28 17.22
CA SER A 97 -15.37 -22.60 18.43
C SER A 97 -16.63 -21.77 18.62
N VAL A 98 -17.24 -21.27 17.53
CA VAL A 98 -18.61 -20.74 17.61
C VAL A 98 -19.56 -21.91 17.87
N GLU A 99 -19.78 -22.21 19.16
CA GLU A 99 -20.87 -23.06 19.63
C GLU A 99 -22.15 -22.65 18.88
N LYS A 100 -22.80 -23.66 18.29
CA LYS A 100 -24.05 -23.52 17.53
C LYS A 100 -25.18 -23.12 18.48
N GLY A 101 -25.20 -21.86 18.91
CA GLY A 101 -26.35 -21.26 19.57
C GLY A 101 -27.58 -21.29 18.64
N PRO A 102 -28.79 -21.29 19.20
CA PRO A 102 -30.03 -21.34 18.44
C PRO A 102 -30.05 -20.23 17.37
N LEU A 103 -30.50 -20.56 16.16
CA LEU A 103 -30.54 -19.68 14.97
C LEU A 103 -31.10 -18.29 15.27
N LEU A 104 -32.02 -18.19 16.22
CA LEU A 104 -32.61 -16.94 16.71
C LEU A 104 -31.56 -15.98 17.30
N ASN A 105 -30.61 -16.47 18.12
CA ASN A 105 -29.55 -15.65 18.71
C ASN A 105 -28.55 -15.15 17.66
N ARG A 106 -28.39 -15.89 16.56
CA ARG A 106 -27.52 -15.47 15.45
C ARG A 106 -28.16 -14.39 14.58
N ILE A 107 -29.49 -14.39 14.44
CA ILE A 107 -30.23 -13.39 13.65
C ILE A 107 -30.47 -12.12 14.47
N PHE A 108 -30.79 -12.25 15.77
CA PHE A 108 -31.01 -11.10 16.66
C PHE A 108 -29.73 -10.56 17.32
N GLY A 109 -28.67 -11.37 17.42
CA GLY A 109 -27.36 -10.92 17.90
C GLY A 109 -26.74 -9.83 17.04
N VAL A 110 -27.07 -9.80 15.74
CA VAL A 110 -26.64 -8.78 14.78
C VAL A 110 -27.16 -7.39 15.12
N TYR A 111 -28.35 -7.28 15.73
CA TYR A 111 -28.93 -6.00 16.16
C TYR A 111 -28.26 -5.45 17.44
N ALA A 112 -27.74 -6.33 18.29
CA ALA A 112 -27.02 -5.97 19.52
C ALA A 112 -25.54 -5.67 19.27
N ASP A 113 -25.00 -6.09 18.12
CA ASP A 113 -23.63 -5.82 17.74
C ASP A 113 -23.48 -4.38 17.21
N SER A 114 -22.78 -3.54 17.96
CA SER A 114 -22.46 -2.16 17.58
C SER A 114 -21.68 -2.09 16.24
N ARG A 115 -21.03 -3.18 15.83
CA ARG A 115 -20.25 -3.25 14.59
C ARG A 115 -21.13 -3.24 13.35
N THR A 116 -22.29 -3.91 13.37
CA THR A 116 -23.25 -3.94 12.25
C THR A 116 -23.70 -2.52 11.88
N TRP A 117 -24.01 -1.72 12.89
CA TRP A 117 -24.42 -0.33 12.72
C TRP A 117 -23.30 0.54 12.14
N GLY A 118 -22.05 0.31 12.58
CA GLY A 118 -20.88 0.94 11.99
C GLY A 118 -20.71 0.62 10.50
N SER A 119 -20.89 -0.65 10.11
CA SER A 119 -20.81 -1.07 8.70
C SER A 119 -21.94 -0.48 7.84
N ILE A 120 -23.16 -0.37 8.37
CA ILE A 120 -24.28 0.26 7.65
C ILE A 120 -24.02 1.75 7.41
N LEU A 121 -23.51 2.47 8.41
CA LEU A 121 -23.10 3.87 8.26
C LEU A 121 -21.96 4.01 7.26
N TYR A 122 -20.98 3.12 7.29
CA TYR A 122 -19.90 3.06 6.30
C TYR A 122 -20.45 2.87 4.88
N LEU A 123 -21.39 1.94 4.67
CA LEU A 123 -22.02 1.71 3.36
C LEU A 123 -22.79 2.93 2.87
N LEU A 124 -23.50 3.63 3.77
CA LEU A 124 -24.22 4.85 3.41
C LEU A 124 -23.27 5.99 3.03
N PHE A 125 -22.18 6.15 3.78
CA PHE A 125 -21.16 7.15 3.49
C PHE A 125 -20.41 6.82 2.20
N SER A 126 -20.09 5.54 1.97
CA SER A 126 -19.47 5.03 0.74
C SER A 126 -20.34 5.27 -0.49
N MET A 127 -21.66 5.13 -0.36
CA MET A 127 -22.59 5.47 -1.44
C MET A 127 -22.55 6.96 -1.76
N ALA A 128 -22.58 7.82 -0.73
CA ALA A 128 -22.53 9.26 -0.92
C ALA A 128 -21.21 9.72 -1.55
N THR A 129 -20.06 9.25 -1.05
CA THR A 129 -18.74 9.57 -1.61
C THR A 129 -18.58 9.01 -3.03
N GLY A 130 -19.09 7.81 -3.29
CA GLY A 130 -19.10 7.21 -4.63
C GLY A 130 -19.83 8.07 -5.67
N ILE A 131 -20.99 8.63 -5.33
CA ILE A 131 -21.74 9.54 -6.22
C ILE A 131 -20.94 10.82 -6.51
N ILE A 132 -20.29 11.38 -5.50
CA ILE A 132 -19.46 12.58 -5.64
C ILE A 132 -18.28 12.31 -6.58
N TYR A 133 -17.54 11.22 -6.37
CA TYR A 133 -16.41 10.84 -7.21
C TYR A 133 -16.83 10.52 -8.64
N PHE A 134 -17.93 9.78 -8.80
CA PHE A 134 -18.48 9.47 -10.12
C PHE A 134 -18.82 10.75 -10.88
N THR A 135 -19.55 11.67 -10.25
CA THR A 135 -19.96 12.92 -10.89
C THR A 135 -18.74 13.78 -11.24
N TRP A 136 -17.75 13.89 -10.34
CA TRP A 136 -16.52 14.62 -10.58
C TRP A 136 -15.69 14.05 -11.74
N VAL A 137 -15.52 12.72 -11.78
CA VAL A 137 -14.75 12.05 -12.84
C VAL A 137 -15.46 12.19 -14.18
N VAL A 138 -16.77 11.96 -14.25
CA VAL A 138 -17.53 12.08 -15.50
C VAL A 138 -17.50 13.53 -16.02
N THR A 139 -17.78 14.51 -15.15
CA THR A 139 -17.77 15.93 -15.54
C THR A 139 -16.37 16.40 -15.96
N GLY A 140 -15.34 16.09 -15.17
CA GLY A 140 -13.96 16.47 -15.46
C GLY A 140 -13.41 15.80 -16.71
N LEU A 141 -13.73 14.52 -16.95
CA LEU A 141 -13.33 13.81 -18.16
C LEU A 141 -14.04 14.36 -19.41
N SER A 142 -15.36 14.56 -19.35
CA SER A 142 -16.11 15.15 -20.47
C SER A 142 -15.63 16.56 -20.81
N LEU A 143 -15.37 17.39 -19.78
CA LEU A 143 -14.86 18.75 -19.94
C LEU A 143 -13.45 18.75 -20.55
N SER A 144 -12.56 17.92 -20.00
CA SER A 144 -11.18 17.80 -20.49
C SER A 144 -11.16 17.30 -21.95
N ALA A 145 -11.91 16.25 -22.26
CA ALA A 145 -11.98 15.69 -23.61
C ALA A 145 -12.56 16.69 -24.63
N GLY A 146 -13.61 17.43 -24.24
CA GLY A 146 -14.20 18.46 -25.11
C GLY A 146 -13.27 19.65 -25.34
N LEU A 147 -12.52 20.06 -24.32
CA LEU A 147 -11.60 21.20 -24.41
C LEU A 147 -10.23 20.83 -24.99
N LEU A 148 -9.86 19.56 -25.10
CA LEU A 148 -8.56 19.12 -25.65
C LEU A 148 -8.29 19.64 -27.06
N VAL A 149 -9.34 19.90 -27.85
CA VAL A 149 -9.22 20.51 -29.19
C VAL A 149 -8.71 21.95 -29.11
N LEU A 150 -8.91 22.61 -27.96
CA LEU A 150 -8.47 23.97 -27.68
C LEU A 150 -7.12 23.95 -26.94
N ILE A 151 -6.32 24.99 -27.13
CA ILE A 151 -5.04 25.18 -26.40
C ILE A 151 -5.26 25.18 -24.88
N VAL A 152 -6.43 25.65 -24.42
CA VAL A 152 -6.82 25.69 -23.00
C VAL A 152 -7.20 24.30 -22.46
N GLY A 153 -7.41 23.30 -23.31
CA GLY A 153 -7.72 21.93 -22.88
C GLY A 153 -6.59 21.24 -22.13
N LEU A 154 -5.34 21.45 -22.55
CA LEU A 154 -4.18 20.82 -21.94
C LEU A 154 -4.01 21.20 -20.45
N PRO A 155 -4.05 22.49 -20.03
CA PRO A 155 -3.97 22.83 -18.61
C PRO A 155 -5.18 22.33 -17.81
N ILE A 156 -6.39 22.33 -18.40
CA ILE A 156 -7.60 21.81 -17.74
C ILE A 156 -7.49 20.29 -17.53
N ALA A 157 -7.03 19.54 -18.53
CA ALA A 157 -6.79 18.11 -18.42
C ALA A 157 -5.72 17.80 -17.36
N GLY A 158 -4.64 18.59 -17.33
CA GLY A 158 -3.61 18.49 -16.30
C GLY A 158 -4.17 18.72 -14.88
N LEU A 159 -5.01 19.74 -14.71
CA LEU A 159 -5.68 20.04 -13.43
C LEU A 159 -6.63 18.90 -13.04
N PHE A 160 -7.37 18.34 -13.99
CA PHE A 160 -8.23 17.18 -13.75
C PHE A 160 -7.42 15.96 -13.27
N ILE A 161 -6.31 15.63 -13.92
CA ILE A 161 -5.43 14.53 -13.49
C ILE A 161 -4.88 14.78 -12.07
N LEU A 162 -4.46 16.02 -11.79
CA LEU A 162 -4.00 16.40 -10.46
C LEU A 162 -5.10 16.26 -9.40
N SER A 163 -6.33 16.65 -9.74
CA SER A 163 -7.49 16.53 -8.87
C SER A 163 -7.82 15.06 -8.56
N VAL A 164 -7.83 14.19 -9.57
CA VAL A 164 -8.05 12.74 -9.37
C VAL A 164 -6.98 12.15 -8.44
N ARG A 165 -5.71 12.57 -8.60
CA ARG A 165 -4.64 12.17 -7.68
C ARG A 165 -4.87 12.66 -6.25
N GLY A 166 -5.28 13.91 -6.08
CA GLY A 166 -5.62 14.47 -4.77
C GLY A 166 -6.74 13.71 -4.08
N ILE A 167 -7.80 13.35 -4.82
CA ILE A 167 -8.92 12.56 -4.31
C ILE A 167 -8.45 11.17 -3.85
N GLY A 168 -7.57 10.51 -4.61
CA GLY A 168 -7.03 9.20 -4.22
C GLY A 168 -6.21 9.24 -2.91
N LEU A 169 -5.52 10.35 -2.61
CA LEU A 169 -4.84 10.52 -1.33
C LEU A 169 -5.82 10.68 -0.17
N VAL A 170 -6.91 11.42 -0.39
CA VAL A 170 -7.99 11.58 0.60
C VAL A 170 -8.68 10.25 0.86
N GLU A 171 -8.95 9.45 -0.17
CA GLU A 171 -9.49 8.10 0.00
C GLU A 171 -8.54 7.19 0.78
N GLY A 172 -7.23 7.25 0.48
CA GLY A 172 -6.21 6.54 1.24
C GLY A 172 -6.25 6.88 2.73
N LEU A 173 -6.44 8.17 3.06
CA LEU A 173 -6.59 8.65 4.43
C LEU A 173 -7.91 8.19 5.07
N ILE A 174 -9.02 8.23 4.33
CA ILE A 174 -10.33 7.78 4.81
C ILE A 174 -10.30 6.28 5.09
N VAL A 175 -9.69 5.48 4.22
CA VAL A 175 -9.55 4.04 4.38
C VAL A 175 -8.66 3.72 5.57
N GLU A 176 -7.49 4.37 5.69
CA GLU A 176 -6.59 4.17 6.82
C GLU A 176 -7.26 4.55 8.15
N ALA A 177 -8.03 5.64 8.16
CA ALA A 177 -8.75 6.11 9.35
C ALA A 177 -9.94 5.21 9.73
N LEU A 178 -10.69 4.70 8.76
CA LEU A 178 -11.91 3.92 9.02
C LEU A 178 -11.65 2.42 9.19
N LEU A 179 -10.70 1.87 8.44
CA LEU A 179 -10.39 0.43 8.46
C LEU A 179 -9.21 0.10 9.37
N GLY A 180 -8.43 1.10 9.81
CA GLY A 180 -7.25 0.88 10.65
C GLY A 180 -6.11 0.14 9.93
N ILE A 181 -6.28 -0.21 8.65
CA ILE A 181 -5.26 -0.86 7.84
C ILE A 181 -4.41 0.22 7.21
N ARG A 182 -3.10 0.17 7.47
CA ARG A 182 -2.15 1.08 6.85
C ARG A 182 -2.10 0.81 5.35
N MET A 183 -2.31 1.84 4.53
CA MET A 183 -2.12 1.75 3.09
C MET A 183 -0.61 1.82 2.76
N PRO A 184 -0.10 0.94 1.88
CA PRO A 184 1.26 1.10 1.35
C PRO A 184 1.38 2.46 0.68
N ARG A 185 2.38 3.25 1.09
CA ARG A 185 2.57 4.62 0.55
C ARG A 185 3.20 4.60 -0.83
N ARG A 186 3.85 3.49 -1.19
CA ARG A 186 4.47 3.30 -2.50
C ARG A 186 3.72 2.28 -3.33
N GLN A 187 3.55 2.61 -4.60
CA GLN A 187 3.04 1.68 -5.60
C GLN A 187 3.99 0.47 -5.64
N ALA A 188 3.44 -0.75 -5.58
CA ALA A 188 4.22 -1.95 -5.80
C ALA A 188 4.82 -1.85 -7.22
N TYR A 189 6.15 -1.83 -7.33
CA TYR A 189 6.80 -1.84 -8.62
C TYR A 189 6.45 -3.16 -9.31
N GLN A 190 5.65 -3.09 -10.37
CA GLN A 190 5.39 -4.25 -11.21
C GLN A 190 6.71 -4.56 -11.92
N GLN A 191 7.27 -5.74 -11.67
CA GLN A 191 8.53 -6.19 -12.25
C GLN A 191 8.59 -5.80 -13.73
N ARG A 192 9.58 -4.97 -14.07
CA ARG A 192 9.91 -4.56 -15.45
C ARG A 192 10.57 -5.72 -16.21
N ASN A 193 9.96 -6.91 -16.11
CA ASN A 193 10.33 -8.11 -16.83
C ASN A 193 9.07 -8.85 -17.33
N LEU A 194 7.96 -8.12 -17.50
CA LEU A 194 6.92 -8.55 -18.42
C LEU A 194 7.50 -8.41 -19.82
N GLY A 195 8.11 -9.49 -20.31
CA GLY A 195 8.29 -9.69 -21.74
C GLY A 195 6.94 -9.45 -22.42
N TRP A 196 6.94 -8.81 -23.58
CA TRP A 196 5.75 -8.62 -24.39
C TRP A 196 5.22 -9.94 -25.01
N TRP A 197 5.41 -11.05 -24.31
CA TRP A 197 5.10 -12.43 -24.72
C TRP A 197 4.78 -13.28 -23.49
#